data_AF-A0A1Q9XUE1-F1
#
_entry.id   AF-A0A1Q9XUE1-F1
#
_cell.length_a   1.000
_cell.length_b   1.000
_cell.length_c   1.000
_cell.angle_alpha   90.00
_cell.angle_beta   90.00
_cell.angle_gamma   90.00
#
_symmetry.space_group_name_H-M   'P 1'
#
loop_
_entity.id
_entity.type
_entity.pdbx_description
1 polymer ?
#
loop_
_entity_poly.entity_id
_entity_poly.type
_entity_poly.pdbx_seq_one_letter_code
_entity_poly.pdbx_strand_id
1 'polypeptide(L)'
;MFTSKLPAVGTTIFTTMSQLAAQTGAINLSQGFPDFDGPEALREALARHVAAGHNQYAAMTGVPALREQIALKIERLYGRNVSADSEVTVTPGATQAIFCAIQALIHPGDEAIVFDPCYDSYDPSVTLAGGRCIHVPLAQGSFAIDWQRLEAALSPRTRLIILNTPHNPSGALIGRDELDRLAALIRARDIHIVSDEVYEHLVFDGRQHASILAHDELYARALVVSSFGKTYHVTGWKTGYVVAPPALSAELRKVHQYVSFCGVTPLQHALADFMAACPEHVSELPAFYQAKRDLFCDLLAGSRFTFTRTPGTYFQLADYAAIRPDLDDVAVAQWLTREHGVAAIPVSVFSERPDPAQRLVRFCFAKREDTLRQAAERLRAI
;
A
#
# COMPACT_ATOMS: atom_id res chain seq x y z
N MET A 1 -31.81 17.58 -9.83
CA MET A 1 -30.33 17.70 -9.78
C MET A 1 -29.81 16.49 -9.03
N PHE A 2 -28.81 15.80 -9.56
CA PHE A 2 -28.14 14.71 -8.85
C PHE A 2 -27.13 15.30 -7.85
N THR A 3 -27.14 14.82 -6.61
CA THR A 3 -26.17 15.25 -5.57
C THR A 3 -25.17 14.12 -5.33
N SER A 4 -23.91 14.35 -5.68
CA SER A 4 -22.84 13.36 -5.48
C SER A 4 -22.54 13.14 -3.99
N LYS A 5 -22.26 11.89 -3.59
CA LYS A 5 -21.70 11.57 -2.27
C LYS A 5 -20.23 11.97 -2.13
N LEU A 6 -19.53 12.22 -3.24
CA LEU A 6 -18.10 12.53 -3.31
C LEU A 6 -17.85 13.67 -4.32
N PRO A 7 -18.34 14.90 -4.06
CA PRO A 7 -18.24 16.01 -5.02
C PRO A 7 -16.80 16.50 -5.27
N ALA A 8 -15.87 16.21 -4.35
CA ALA A 8 -14.45 16.60 -4.45
C ALA A 8 -13.56 15.51 -5.07
N VAL A 9 -14.09 14.31 -5.37
CA VAL A 9 -13.30 13.20 -5.90
C VAL A 9 -13.34 13.22 -7.43
N GLY A 10 -12.18 13.43 -8.04
CA GLY A 10 -11.98 13.32 -9.49
C GLY A 10 -11.35 11.99 -9.92
N THR A 11 -10.97 11.90 -11.20
CA THR A 11 -10.15 10.80 -11.71
C THR A 11 -8.81 10.74 -10.99
N THR A 12 -8.38 9.55 -10.56
CA THR A 12 -7.11 9.39 -9.83
C THR A 12 -5.91 9.82 -10.65
N ILE A 13 -4.91 10.41 -10.00
CA ILE A 13 -3.66 10.85 -10.65
C ILE A 13 -2.97 9.71 -11.39
N PHE A 14 -3.06 8.49 -10.88
CA PHE A 14 -2.51 7.29 -11.50
C PHE A 14 -3.10 7.03 -12.89
N THR A 15 -4.42 7.23 -13.03
CA THR A 15 -5.12 7.06 -14.30
C THR A 15 -4.69 8.16 -15.28
N THR A 16 -4.66 9.41 -14.81
CA THR A 16 -4.23 10.56 -15.60
C THR A 16 -2.80 10.41 -16.14
N MET A 17 -1.83 10.07 -15.29
CA MET A 17 -0.43 9.92 -15.70
C MET A 17 -0.21 8.70 -16.59
N SER A 18 -0.93 7.59 -16.37
CA SER A 18 -0.84 6.41 -17.23
C SER A 18 -1.41 6.66 -18.62
N GLN A 19 -2.52 7.41 -18.71
CA GLN A 19 -3.08 7.85 -19.99
C GLN A 19 -2.11 8.77 -20.72
N LEU A 20 -1.49 9.74 -20.02
CA LEU A 20 -0.49 10.63 -20.61
C LEU A 20 0.74 9.85 -21.11
N ALA A 21 1.22 8.86 -20.34
CA ALA A 21 2.32 8.02 -20.74
C ALA A 21 2.01 7.22 -22.01
N ALA A 22 0.81 6.65 -22.10
CA ALA A 22 0.36 5.93 -23.29
C ALA A 22 0.24 6.84 -24.52
N GLN A 23 -0.30 8.05 -24.36
CA GLN A 23 -0.45 9.03 -25.45
C GLN A 23 0.88 9.53 -26.01
N THR A 24 1.92 9.60 -25.17
CA THR A 24 3.24 10.16 -25.53
C THR A 24 4.28 9.08 -25.84
N GLY A 25 3.95 7.80 -25.63
CA GLY A 25 4.93 6.71 -25.73
C GLY A 25 6.01 6.78 -24.64
N ALA A 26 5.72 7.42 -23.51
CA ALA A 26 6.65 7.55 -22.39
C ALA A 26 6.81 6.24 -21.63
N ILE A 27 7.99 6.03 -21.05
CA ILE A 27 8.23 4.92 -20.12
C ILE A 27 7.44 5.20 -18.84
N ASN A 28 6.53 4.27 -18.49
CA ASN A 28 5.65 4.46 -17.33
C ASN A 28 6.32 3.99 -16.04
N LEU A 29 6.99 4.91 -15.35
CA LEU A 29 7.44 4.75 -13.96
C LEU A 29 6.45 5.37 -12.95
N SER A 30 5.27 5.81 -13.39
CA SER A 30 4.27 6.45 -12.53
C SER A 30 3.46 5.41 -11.75
N GLN A 31 3.01 4.35 -12.44
CA GLN A 31 2.10 3.37 -11.88
C GLN A 31 2.83 2.31 -11.05
N GLY A 32 2.30 2.06 -9.85
CA GLY A 32 2.85 1.11 -8.87
C GLY A 32 2.52 -0.35 -9.16
N PHE A 33 2.94 -0.85 -10.31
CA PHE A 33 2.91 -2.27 -10.63
C PHE A 33 4.14 -2.74 -11.43
N PRO A 34 4.48 -4.04 -11.34
CA PRO A 34 5.50 -4.70 -12.18
C PRO A 34 5.22 -4.67 -13.68
N ASP A 35 6.22 -4.43 -14.53
CA ASP A 35 6.18 -4.71 -15.97
C ASP A 35 6.77 -6.09 -16.33
N PHE A 36 6.88 -6.95 -15.32
CA PHE A 36 7.24 -8.36 -15.40
C PHE A 36 6.13 -9.21 -14.75
N ASP A 37 6.02 -10.47 -15.16
CA ASP A 37 4.93 -11.35 -14.72
C ASP A 37 5.21 -11.97 -13.33
N GLY A 38 4.17 -12.54 -12.72
CA GLY A 38 4.27 -13.28 -11.47
C GLY A 38 4.92 -14.67 -11.61
N PRO A 39 5.21 -15.34 -10.48
CA PRO A 39 5.81 -16.67 -10.48
C PRO A 39 5.07 -17.65 -11.40
N GLU A 40 5.80 -18.39 -12.23
CA GLU A 40 5.22 -19.34 -13.18
C GLU A 40 4.39 -20.42 -12.48
N ALA A 41 4.92 -21.03 -11.43
CA ALA A 41 4.20 -22.02 -10.63
C ALA A 41 2.85 -21.50 -10.08
N LEU A 42 2.76 -20.21 -9.72
CA LEU A 42 1.50 -19.60 -9.28
C LEU A 42 0.49 -19.48 -10.44
N ARG A 43 0.96 -19.07 -11.63
CA ARG A 43 0.12 -18.97 -12.83
C ARG A 43 -0.35 -20.34 -13.32
N GLU A 44 0.51 -21.34 -13.27
CA GLU A 44 0.17 -22.73 -13.58
C GLU A 44 -0.84 -23.30 -12.57
N ALA A 45 -0.67 -23.04 -11.27
CA ALA A 45 -1.63 -23.44 -10.26
C ALA A 45 -3.02 -22.85 -10.52
N LEU A 46 -3.10 -21.57 -10.90
CA LEU A 46 -4.36 -20.95 -11.31
C LEU A 46 -4.99 -21.68 -12.49
N ALA A 47 -4.22 -21.94 -13.55
CA ALA A 47 -4.73 -22.66 -14.72
C ALA A 47 -5.29 -24.05 -14.35
N ARG A 48 -4.59 -24.79 -13.47
CA ARG A 48 -5.05 -26.09 -12.96
C ARG A 48 -6.38 -25.96 -12.21
N HIS A 49 -6.53 -25.01 -11.30
CA HIS A 49 -7.77 -24.87 -10.51
C HIS A 49 -8.97 -24.45 -11.36
N VAL A 50 -8.76 -23.59 -12.37
CA VAL A 50 -9.81 -23.24 -13.34
C VAL A 50 -10.26 -24.48 -14.12
N ALA A 51 -9.31 -25.25 -14.66
CA ALA A 51 -9.59 -26.46 -15.43
C ALA A 51 -10.26 -27.56 -14.59
N ALA A 52 -9.90 -27.66 -13.29
CA ALA A 52 -10.47 -28.60 -12.35
C ALA A 52 -11.89 -28.23 -11.86
N GLY A 53 -12.46 -27.11 -12.33
CA GLY A 53 -13.83 -26.73 -12.01
C GLY A 53 -14.02 -25.93 -10.72
N HIS A 54 -12.95 -25.39 -10.10
CA HIS A 54 -13.04 -24.51 -8.93
C HIS A 54 -13.54 -23.11 -9.29
N ASN A 55 -14.64 -23.01 -10.03
CA ASN A 55 -15.16 -21.78 -10.63
C ASN A 55 -16.42 -21.24 -9.93
N GLN A 56 -16.94 -21.97 -8.94
CA GLN A 56 -18.12 -21.57 -8.16
C GLN A 56 -17.71 -20.77 -6.91
N TYR A 57 -18.68 -20.19 -6.21
CA TYR A 57 -18.42 -19.36 -5.02
C TYR A 57 -17.54 -20.07 -3.97
N ALA A 58 -16.55 -19.34 -3.47
CA ALA A 58 -15.82 -19.71 -2.26
C ALA A 58 -16.66 -19.41 -1.01
N ALA A 59 -16.21 -19.88 0.15
CA ALA A 59 -16.73 -19.38 1.42
C ALA A 59 -16.53 -17.86 1.52
N MET A 60 -17.48 -17.16 2.16
CA MET A 60 -17.45 -15.70 2.29
C MET A 60 -16.16 -15.19 2.93
N THR A 61 -15.62 -15.91 3.91
CA THR A 61 -14.37 -15.52 4.58
C THR A 61 -13.11 -15.85 3.78
N GLY A 62 -13.24 -16.63 2.70
CA GLY A 62 -12.15 -17.15 1.89
C GLY A 62 -12.00 -18.67 1.97
N VAL A 63 -11.31 -19.24 0.99
CA VAL A 63 -10.99 -20.68 0.91
C VAL A 63 -10.22 -21.11 2.17
N PRO A 64 -10.63 -22.18 2.87
CA PRO A 64 -9.98 -22.64 4.10
C PRO A 64 -8.46 -22.81 3.97
N ALA A 65 -8.01 -23.52 2.93
CA ALA A 65 -6.58 -23.76 2.67
C ALA A 65 -5.77 -22.44 2.55
N LEU A 66 -6.34 -21.40 1.94
CA LEU A 66 -5.67 -20.11 1.84
C LEU A 66 -5.57 -19.43 3.21
N ARG A 67 -6.64 -19.46 4.00
CA ARG A 67 -6.65 -18.87 5.35
C ARG A 67 -5.64 -19.56 6.28
N GLU A 68 -5.52 -20.89 6.18
CA GLU A 68 -4.51 -21.68 6.89
C GLU A 68 -3.09 -21.28 6.49
N GLN A 69 -2.79 -21.16 5.19
CA GLN A 69 -1.48 -20.72 4.71
C GLN A 69 -1.14 -19.28 5.14
N ILE A 70 -2.14 -18.39 5.20
CA ILE A 70 -1.98 -17.04 5.76
C ILE A 70 -1.61 -17.12 7.25
N ALA A 71 -2.32 -17.92 8.04
CA ALA A 71 -2.02 -18.08 9.47
C ALA A 71 -0.60 -18.63 9.71
N LEU A 72 -0.19 -19.67 8.97
CA LEU A 72 1.16 -20.24 9.05
C LEU A 72 2.25 -19.23 8.66
N LYS A 73 1.99 -18.42 7.62
CA LYS A 73 2.90 -17.32 7.23
C LYS A 73 3.05 -16.31 8.37
N ILE A 74 1.96 -15.92 9.03
CA ILE A 74 1.97 -14.93 10.12
C ILE A 74 2.72 -15.45 11.34
N GLU A 75 2.51 -16.71 11.71
CA GLU A 75 3.28 -17.35 12.79
C GLU A 75 4.77 -17.35 12.46
N ARG A 76 5.14 -17.75 11.24
CA ARG A 76 6.55 -17.80 10.79
C ARG A 76 7.23 -16.42 10.80
N LEU A 77 6.54 -15.38 10.32
CA LEU A 77 7.15 -14.05 10.16
C LEU A 77 7.11 -13.21 11.43
N TYR A 78 6.04 -13.32 12.23
CA TYR A 78 5.75 -12.40 13.32
C TYR A 78 5.60 -13.09 14.68
N GLY A 79 5.68 -14.42 14.74
CA GLY A 79 5.50 -15.20 15.97
C GLY A 79 4.07 -15.14 16.53
N ARG A 80 3.10 -14.66 15.74
CA ARG A 80 1.70 -14.51 16.14
C ARG A 80 0.88 -15.70 15.67
N ASN A 81 0.37 -16.47 16.62
CA ASN A 81 -0.64 -17.49 16.34
C ASN A 81 -2.01 -16.83 16.13
N VAL A 82 -2.56 -16.95 14.93
CA VAL A 82 -3.89 -16.45 14.59
C VAL A 82 -4.78 -17.60 14.13
N SER A 83 -6.06 -17.51 14.47
CA SER A 83 -7.08 -18.45 13.99
C SER A 83 -7.43 -18.17 12.53
N ALA A 84 -7.14 -19.14 11.66
CA ALA A 84 -7.52 -19.07 10.25
C ALA A 84 -9.03 -18.85 10.08
N ASP A 85 -9.87 -19.40 10.97
CA ASP A 85 -11.33 -19.32 10.88
C ASP A 85 -11.91 -18.02 11.42
N SER A 86 -11.43 -17.53 12.56
CA SER A 86 -12.02 -16.36 13.23
C SER A 86 -11.29 -15.05 12.97
N GLU A 87 -10.03 -15.08 12.54
CA GLU A 87 -9.20 -13.87 12.45
C GLU A 87 -8.73 -13.52 11.02
N VAL A 88 -8.77 -14.47 10.09
CA VAL A 88 -8.36 -14.23 8.69
C VAL A 88 -9.58 -14.06 7.78
N THR A 89 -9.61 -12.98 6.99
CA THR A 89 -10.65 -12.73 5.98
C THR A 89 -10.01 -12.38 4.64
N VAL A 90 -10.25 -13.19 3.61
CA VAL A 90 -9.76 -12.95 2.24
C VAL A 90 -10.70 -11.97 1.54
N THR A 91 -10.15 -10.99 0.82
CA THR A 91 -10.92 -9.96 0.12
C THR A 91 -10.46 -9.80 -1.33
N PRO A 92 -11.33 -9.29 -2.22
CA PRO A 92 -10.97 -8.77 -3.55
C PRO A 92 -10.01 -7.56 -3.52
N GLY A 93 -8.80 -7.79 -3.01
CA GLY A 93 -7.71 -6.85 -2.95
C GLY A 93 -7.71 -6.00 -1.68
N ALA A 94 -6.53 -5.47 -1.34
CA ALA A 94 -6.35 -4.62 -0.17
C ALA A 94 -7.25 -3.37 -0.19
N THR A 95 -7.53 -2.81 -1.37
CA THR A 95 -8.44 -1.67 -1.52
C THR A 95 -9.83 -1.95 -0.94
N GLN A 96 -10.39 -3.14 -1.20
CA GLN A 96 -11.68 -3.51 -0.61
C GLN A 96 -11.55 -3.81 0.88
N ALA A 97 -10.47 -4.47 1.30
CA ALA A 97 -10.19 -4.69 2.72
C ALA A 97 -10.20 -3.38 3.51
N ILE A 98 -9.47 -2.36 3.04
CA ILE A 98 -9.43 -1.03 3.64
C ILE A 98 -10.82 -0.40 3.67
N PHE A 99 -11.55 -0.44 2.56
CA PHE A 99 -12.92 0.06 2.49
C PHE A 99 -13.83 -0.61 3.53
N CYS A 100 -13.85 -1.94 3.58
CA CYS A 100 -14.67 -2.70 4.54
C CYS A 100 -14.25 -2.43 5.98
N ALA A 101 -12.95 -2.32 6.27
CA ALA A 101 -12.45 -2.02 7.61
C ALA A 101 -12.91 -0.63 8.07
N ILE A 102 -12.81 0.37 7.20
CA ILE A 102 -13.27 1.74 7.49
C ILE A 102 -14.79 1.76 7.70
N GLN A 103 -15.57 1.14 6.81
CA GLN A 103 -17.03 1.09 6.92
C GLN A 103 -17.52 0.31 8.16
N ALA A 104 -16.72 -0.63 8.67
CA ALA A 104 -17.04 -1.37 9.89
C ALA A 104 -16.74 -0.58 11.18
N LEU A 105 -15.86 0.44 11.12
CA LEU A 105 -15.35 1.14 12.29
C LEU A 105 -15.83 2.58 12.43
N ILE A 106 -16.04 3.28 11.32
CA ILE A 106 -16.41 4.70 11.27
C ILE A 106 -17.93 4.86 11.23
N HIS A 107 -18.43 5.72 12.11
CA HIS A 107 -19.80 6.20 12.13
C HIS A 107 -19.87 7.68 11.70
N PRO A 108 -21.08 8.19 11.37
CA PRO A 108 -21.28 9.60 11.08
C PRO A 108 -20.75 10.51 12.20
N GLY A 109 -19.85 11.42 11.85
CA GLY A 109 -19.22 12.36 12.79
C GLY A 109 -17.91 11.89 13.41
N ASP A 110 -17.50 10.64 13.20
CA ASP A 110 -16.20 10.15 13.67
C ASP A 110 -15.04 10.77 12.88
N GLU A 111 -13.89 10.85 13.53
CA GLU A 111 -12.63 11.34 12.96
C GLU A 111 -11.65 10.17 12.75
N ALA A 112 -11.05 10.10 11.56
CA ALA A 112 -9.98 9.18 11.23
C ALA A 112 -8.66 9.94 11.05
N ILE A 113 -7.60 9.57 11.76
CA ILE A 113 -6.27 10.13 11.50
C ILE A 113 -5.67 9.45 10.27
N VAL A 114 -5.15 10.26 9.35
CA VAL A 114 -4.32 9.82 8.21
C VAL A 114 -3.02 10.62 8.19
N PHE A 115 -1.96 10.03 7.65
CA PHE A 115 -0.63 10.64 7.63
C PHE A 115 -0.24 11.12 6.25
N ASP A 116 -0.15 12.44 6.05
CA ASP A 116 0.21 13.00 4.74
C ASP A 116 1.73 12.93 4.50
N PRO A 117 2.18 12.53 3.30
CA PRO A 117 1.39 12.10 2.15
C PRO A 117 0.78 10.69 2.31
N CYS A 118 -0.52 10.50 2.08
CA CYS A 118 -1.20 9.21 2.21
C CYS A 118 -1.76 8.65 0.89
N TYR A 119 -2.05 7.35 0.86
CA TYR A 119 -2.71 6.70 -0.26
C TYR A 119 -4.16 7.19 -0.45
N ASP A 120 -4.55 7.46 -1.71
CA ASP A 120 -5.75 8.21 -2.10
C ASP A 120 -7.09 7.51 -1.80
N SER A 121 -7.08 6.23 -1.44
CA SER A 121 -8.30 5.49 -1.13
C SER A 121 -8.88 5.73 0.28
N TYR A 122 -8.09 6.31 1.19
CA TYR A 122 -8.48 6.45 2.59
C TYR A 122 -9.62 7.46 2.76
N ASP A 123 -9.43 8.72 2.31
CA ASP A 123 -10.42 9.79 2.50
C ASP A 123 -11.80 9.49 1.89
N PRO A 124 -11.90 8.99 0.64
CA PRO A 124 -13.21 8.69 0.07
C PRO A 124 -13.93 7.60 0.86
N SER A 125 -13.20 6.61 1.39
CA SER A 125 -13.77 5.53 2.19
C SER A 125 -14.31 6.03 3.52
N VAL A 126 -13.59 6.93 4.20
CA VAL A 126 -14.03 7.56 5.46
C VAL A 126 -15.23 8.48 5.22
N THR A 127 -15.18 9.28 4.15
CA THR A 127 -16.26 10.18 3.75
C THR A 127 -17.55 9.42 3.46
N LEU A 128 -17.47 8.28 2.76
CA LEU A 128 -18.63 7.44 2.45
C LEU A 128 -19.29 6.81 3.70
N ALA A 129 -18.53 6.61 4.78
CA ALA A 129 -19.01 6.19 6.10
C ALA A 129 -19.62 7.34 6.93
N GLY A 130 -19.52 8.59 6.45
CA GLY A 130 -19.98 9.78 7.17
C GLY A 130 -18.98 10.34 8.18
N GLY A 131 -17.75 9.82 8.21
CA GLY A 131 -16.66 10.36 9.00
C GLY A 131 -15.89 11.47 8.26
N ARG A 132 -14.83 11.96 8.91
CA ARG A 132 -13.89 12.94 8.33
C ARG A 132 -12.45 12.55 8.65
N CYS A 133 -11.56 12.69 7.66
CA CYS A 133 -10.13 12.54 7.89
C CYS A 133 -9.53 13.79 8.56
N ILE A 134 -8.61 13.54 9.50
CA ILE A 134 -7.74 14.53 10.11
C ILE A 134 -6.34 14.23 9.63
N HIS A 135 -5.83 15.08 8.73
CA HIS A 135 -4.53 14.90 8.13
C HIS A 135 -3.43 15.38 9.07
N VAL A 136 -2.53 14.46 9.43
CA VAL A 136 -1.32 14.73 10.20
C VAL A 136 -0.13 14.66 9.24
N PRO A 137 0.46 15.80 8.84
CA PRO A 137 1.61 15.78 7.94
C PRO A 137 2.83 15.15 8.62
N LEU A 138 3.45 14.20 7.93
CA LEU A 138 4.72 13.61 8.32
C LEU A 138 5.86 14.65 8.26
N ALA A 139 6.91 14.40 9.03
CA ALA A 139 8.07 15.27 9.07
C ALA A 139 8.76 15.35 7.69
N GLN A 140 9.11 16.57 7.27
CA GLN A 140 9.76 16.77 5.98
C GLN A 140 11.13 16.08 5.91
N GLY A 141 11.44 15.52 4.74
CA GLY A 141 12.68 14.79 4.49
C GLY A 141 12.67 13.35 5.02
N SER A 142 12.45 13.15 6.32
CA SER A 142 12.46 11.81 6.93
C SER A 142 11.14 11.05 6.77
N PHE A 143 10.03 11.76 6.60
CA PHE A 143 8.66 11.22 6.64
C PHE A 143 8.36 10.45 7.93
N ALA A 144 9.03 10.78 9.03
CA ALA A 144 8.73 10.24 10.35
C ALA A 144 7.42 10.83 10.90
N ILE A 145 6.77 10.10 11.80
CA ILE A 145 5.58 10.59 12.50
C ILE A 145 5.98 11.77 13.40
N ASP A 146 5.34 12.93 13.19
CA ASP A 146 5.38 14.02 14.15
C ASP A 146 4.40 13.72 15.29
N TRP A 147 4.95 13.18 16.38
CA TRP A 147 4.18 12.74 17.53
C TRP A 147 3.47 13.86 18.27
N GLN A 148 4.01 15.08 18.26
CA GLN A 148 3.35 16.22 18.88
C GLN A 148 2.12 16.62 18.05
N ARG A 149 2.25 16.64 16.73
CA ARG A 149 1.10 16.88 15.82
C ARG A 149 0.07 15.77 15.91
N LEU A 150 0.50 14.51 15.98
CA LEU A 150 -0.41 13.39 16.18
C LEU A 150 -1.18 13.55 17.48
N GLU A 151 -0.50 13.80 18.61
CA GLU A 151 -1.17 14.00 19.91
C GLU A 151 -2.16 15.17 19.88
N ALA A 152 -1.80 16.29 19.26
CA ALA A 152 -2.65 17.46 19.12
C ALA A 152 -3.86 17.24 18.18
N ALA A 153 -3.76 16.33 17.22
CA ALA A 153 -4.84 16.00 16.29
C ALA A 153 -5.90 15.06 16.91
N LEU A 154 -5.57 14.38 18.00
CA LEU A 154 -6.47 13.45 18.66
C LEU A 154 -7.56 14.19 19.43
N SER A 155 -8.81 13.74 19.28
CA SER A 155 -9.98 14.32 19.91
C SER A 155 -10.90 13.22 20.47
N PRO A 156 -11.93 13.56 21.27
CA PRO A 156 -12.95 12.61 21.68
C PRO A 156 -13.73 11.97 20.52
N ARG A 157 -13.67 12.54 19.30
CA ARG A 157 -14.28 11.96 18.09
C ARG A 157 -13.31 11.07 17.31
N THR A 158 -12.03 11.00 17.67
CA THR A 158 -11.09 10.13 16.97
C THR A 158 -11.45 8.68 17.22
N ARG A 159 -11.76 7.97 16.13
CA ARG A 159 -12.16 6.57 16.16
C ARG A 159 -11.14 5.64 15.53
N LEU A 160 -10.36 6.15 14.57
CA LEU A 160 -9.48 5.36 13.74
C LEU A 160 -8.16 6.08 13.49
N ILE A 161 -7.07 5.32 13.47
CA ILE A 161 -5.79 5.74 12.89
C ILE A 161 -5.49 4.79 11.73
N ILE A 162 -5.22 5.35 10.55
CA ILE A 162 -4.78 4.57 9.39
C ILE A 162 -3.27 4.70 9.28
N LEU A 163 -2.55 3.60 9.51
CA LEU A 163 -1.10 3.53 9.42
C LEU A 163 -0.73 2.76 8.15
N ASN A 164 0.12 3.33 7.28
CA ASN A 164 0.64 2.63 6.12
C ASN A 164 2.15 2.40 6.26
N THR A 165 2.58 1.15 6.35
CA THR A 165 3.99 0.80 6.53
C THR A 165 4.32 -0.56 5.91
N PRO A 166 5.35 -0.68 5.07
CA PRO A 166 6.15 0.39 4.46
C PRO A 166 5.32 1.42 3.70
N HIS A 167 5.67 2.69 3.89
CA HIS A 167 4.81 3.83 3.56
C HIS A 167 4.84 4.17 2.06
N ASN A 168 3.70 4.22 1.40
CA ASN A 168 3.55 4.78 0.05
C ASN A 168 2.97 6.20 0.17
N PRO A 169 3.65 7.24 -0.33
CA PRO A 169 4.68 7.20 -1.39
C PRO A 169 6.15 7.26 -0.95
N SER A 170 6.44 7.55 0.32
CA SER A 170 7.80 7.93 0.73
C SER A 170 8.79 6.79 0.90
N GLY A 171 8.29 5.56 1.03
CA GLY A 171 9.05 4.37 1.38
C GLY A 171 9.48 4.31 2.86
N ALA A 172 9.12 5.31 3.67
CA ALA A 172 9.46 5.35 5.08
C ALA A 172 8.90 4.14 5.85
N LEU A 173 9.62 3.78 6.92
CA LEU A 173 9.28 2.66 7.78
C LEU A 173 8.96 3.19 9.17
N ILE A 174 8.11 2.45 9.89
CA ILE A 174 7.93 2.64 11.33
C ILE A 174 8.77 1.59 12.06
N GLY A 175 9.37 1.98 13.20
CA GLY A 175 10.10 1.08 14.09
C GLY A 175 9.24 0.51 15.22
N ARG A 176 9.81 -0.44 15.98
CA ARG A 176 9.17 -0.99 17.18
C ARG A 176 8.92 0.09 18.23
N ASP A 177 9.90 0.94 18.50
CA ASP A 177 9.79 2.03 19.48
C ASP A 177 8.66 3.01 19.13
N GLU A 178 8.42 3.23 17.83
CA GLU A 178 7.33 4.07 17.34
C GLU A 178 5.97 3.37 17.52
N LEU A 179 5.87 2.06 17.29
CA LEU A 179 4.67 1.29 17.63
C LEU A 179 4.38 1.31 19.13
N ASP A 180 5.40 1.14 19.98
CA ASP A 180 5.27 1.21 21.43
C ASP A 180 4.79 2.61 21.88
N ARG A 181 5.28 3.67 21.23
CA ARG A 181 4.81 5.05 21.45
C ARG A 181 3.37 5.27 21.00
N LEU A 182 2.97 4.70 19.86
CA LEU A 182 1.58 4.73 19.41
C LEU A 182 0.67 4.03 20.41
N ALA A 183 1.05 2.84 20.89
CA ALA A 183 0.31 2.08 21.88
C ALA A 183 0.12 2.90 23.17
N ALA A 184 1.19 3.52 23.67
CA ALA A 184 1.12 4.39 24.84
C ALA A 184 0.17 5.58 24.64
N LEU A 185 0.18 6.21 23.47
CA LEU A 185 -0.64 7.38 23.16
C LEU A 185 -2.15 7.05 23.09
N ILE A 186 -2.51 5.86 22.61
CA ILE A 186 -3.94 5.48 22.41
C ILE A 186 -4.49 4.52 23.46
N ARG A 187 -3.68 4.03 24.41
CA ARG A 187 -4.05 3.01 25.40
C ARG A 187 -5.40 3.27 26.09
N ALA A 188 -5.59 4.49 26.58
CA ALA A 188 -6.77 4.93 27.33
C ALA A 188 -7.89 5.47 26.43
N ARG A 189 -7.82 5.23 25.11
CA ARG A 189 -8.73 5.78 24.10
C ARG A 189 -9.37 4.64 23.31
N ASP A 190 -10.62 4.83 22.90
CA ASP A 190 -11.35 3.86 22.08
C ASP A 190 -11.08 4.10 20.58
N ILE A 191 -9.79 4.02 20.23
CA ILE A 191 -9.25 4.23 18.89
C ILE A 191 -8.80 2.88 18.33
N HIS A 192 -9.30 2.55 17.15
CA HIS A 192 -8.88 1.38 16.37
C HIS A 192 -7.78 1.73 15.38
N ILE A 193 -7.13 0.72 14.82
CA ILE A 193 -6.10 0.90 13.79
C ILE A 193 -6.46 0.11 12.54
N VAL A 194 -6.30 0.74 11.37
CA VAL A 194 -6.16 0.02 10.10
C VAL A 194 -4.69 0.11 9.71
N SER A 195 -3.99 -1.03 9.72
CA SER A 195 -2.59 -1.12 9.33
C SER A 195 -2.52 -1.60 7.87
N ASP A 196 -2.27 -0.68 6.95
CA ASP A 196 -2.02 -1.00 5.54
C ASP A 196 -0.57 -1.46 5.38
N GLU A 197 -0.36 -2.77 5.37
CA GLU A 197 0.94 -3.44 5.32
C GLU A 197 1.14 -4.18 3.99
N VAL A 198 0.55 -3.70 2.89
CA VAL A 198 0.63 -4.37 1.57
C VAL A 198 2.06 -4.50 1.03
N TYR A 199 3.01 -3.76 1.59
CA TYR A 199 4.44 -3.79 1.26
C TYR A 199 5.30 -4.47 2.34
N GLU A 200 4.71 -5.25 3.27
CA GLU A 200 5.40 -5.88 4.41
C GLU A 200 6.70 -6.65 4.05
N HIS A 201 6.80 -7.17 2.83
CA HIS A 201 7.98 -7.91 2.35
C HIS A 201 9.01 -7.06 1.60
N LEU A 202 8.77 -5.75 1.46
CA LEU A 202 9.59 -4.82 0.68
C LEU A 202 10.32 -3.86 1.63
N VAL A 203 11.19 -4.42 2.46
CA VAL A 203 12.03 -3.69 3.43
C VAL A 203 13.49 -4.02 3.13
N PHE A 204 14.35 -3.02 3.08
CA PHE A 204 15.71 -3.15 2.54
C PHE A 204 16.80 -2.98 3.60
N ASP A 205 18.04 -3.19 3.17
CA ASP A 205 19.26 -2.92 3.94
C ASP A 205 19.37 -3.75 5.22
N GLY A 206 18.87 -4.99 5.17
CA GLY A 206 18.86 -5.92 6.30
C GLY A 206 17.88 -5.54 7.42
N ARG A 207 17.06 -4.50 7.22
CA ARG A 207 16.01 -4.13 8.18
C ARG A 207 14.86 -5.13 8.13
N GLN A 208 14.10 -5.19 9.22
CA GLN A 208 12.89 -6.00 9.31
C GLN A 208 11.66 -5.12 9.37
N HIS A 209 10.55 -5.62 8.81
CA HIS A 209 9.25 -4.98 8.89
C HIS A 209 8.69 -5.05 10.32
N ALA A 210 8.33 -3.89 10.89
CA ALA A 210 7.68 -3.81 12.19
C ALA A 210 6.15 -3.88 11.99
N SER A 211 5.60 -5.08 11.91
CA SER A 211 4.16 -5.30 11.78
C SER A 211 3.43 -5.08 13.11
N ILE A 212 2.21 -4.55 13.05
CA ILE A 212 1.30 -4.53 14.21
C ILE A 212 0.97 -5.95 14.68
N LEU A 213 1.06 -6.96 13.82
CA LEU A 213 0.88 -8.37 14.20
C LEU A 213 1.88 -8.80 15.28
N ALA A 214 3.08 -8.20 15.34
CA ALA A 214 4.08 -8.49 16.37
C ALA A 214 3.94 -7.63 17.64
N HIS A 215 2.89 -6.81 17.75
CA HIS A 215 2.65 -5.92 18.89
C HIS A 215 1.29 -6.19 19.55
N ASP A 216 1.28 -6.90 20.67
CA ASP A 216 0.08 -7.44 21.34
C ASP A 216 -1.00 -6.39 21.65
N GLU A 217 -0.61 -5.27 22.27
CA GLU A 217 -1.56 -4.22 22.67
C GLU A 217 -2.25 -3.57 21.46
N LEU A 218 -1.51 -3.35 20.36
CA LEU A 218 -2.04 -2.75 19.14
C LEU A 218 -2.87 -3.75 18.34
N TYR A 219 -2.40 -5.00 18.20
CA TYR A 219 -3.12 -6.04 17.48
C TYR A 219 -4.53 -6.26 18.01
N ALA A 220 -4.72 -6.18 19.34
CA ALA A 220 -6.03 -6.34 19.99
C ALA A 220 -7.11 -5.35 19.51
N ARG A 221 -6.73 -4.29 18.79
CA ARG A 221 -7.62 -3.24 18.25
C ARG A 221 -7.30 -2.86 16.80
N ALA A 222 -6.63 -3.74 16.07
CA ALA A 222 -6.18 -3.46 14.70
C ALA A 222 -6.78 -4.42 13.67
N LEU A 223 -6.99 -3.89 12.46
CA LEU A 223 -7.19 -4.64 11.24
C LEU A 223 -5.94 -4.47 10.36
N VAL A 224 -5.16 -5.54 10.22
CA VAL A 224 -3.93 -5.55 9.43
C VAL A 224 -4.22 -6.05 8.02
N VAL A 225 -3.92 -5.22 7.02
CA VAL A 225 -4.27 -5.43 5.62
C VAL A 225 -3.04 -5.80 4.82
N SER A 226 -3.15 -6.86 4.02
CA SER A 226 -2.09 -7.33 3.13
C SER A 226 -2.59 -7.50 1.69
N SER A 227 -1.66 -7.58 0.72
CA SER A 227 -1.99 -7.79 -0.69
C SER A 227 -1.11 -8.85 -1.36
N PHE A 228 -1.74 -9.88 -1.91
CA PHE A 228 -1.08 -10.87 -2.75
C PHE A 228 -0.64 -10.28 -4.09
N GLY A 229 -1.41 -9.35 -4.65
CA GLY A 229 -1.03 -8.67 -5.88
C GLY A 229 0.28 -7.89 -5.77
N LYS A 230 0.59 -7.34 -4.59
CA LYS A 230 1.87 -6.67 -4.31
C LYS A 230 3.00 -7.66 -4.05
N THR A 231 2.68 -8.72 -3.33
CA THR A 231 3.65 -9.77 -2.94
C THR A 231 4.11 -10.60 -4.14
N TYR A 232 3.19 -11.05 -5.00
CA TYR A 232 3.46 -12.02 -6.07
C TYR A 232 3.42 -11.41 -7.48
N HIS A 233 3.60 -10.08 -7.59
CA HIS A 233 3.68 -9.36 -8.87
C HIS A 233 2.43 -9.43 -9.77
N VAL A 234 1.29 -9.87 -9.24
CA VAL A 234 0.02 -10.07 -9.98
C VAL A 234 -1.03 -9.04 -9.58
N THR A 235 -0.74 -7.75 -9.70
CA THR A 235 -1.63 -6.67 -9.18
C THR A 235 -3.05 -6.70 -9.76
N GLY A 236 -3.20 -7.24 -10.98
CA GLY A 236 -4.50 -7.43 -11.63
C GLY A 236 -5.38 -8.52 -11.02
N TRP A 237 -4.80 -9.45 -10.24
CA TRP A 237 -5.55 -10.53 -9.59
C TRP A 237 -6.40 -10.06 -8.41
N LYS A 238 -6.21 -8.81 -7.96
CA LYS A 238 -7.06 -8.16 -6.95
C LYS A 238 -7.43 -9.10 -5.80
N THR A 239 -6.43 -9.73 -5.18
CA THR A 239 -6.63 -10.59 -4.01
C THR A 239 -5.78 -10.07 -2.86
N GLY A 240 -6.38 -9.95 -1.68
CA GLY A 240 -5.76 -9.49 -0.45
C GLY A 240 -6.42 -10.17 0.75
N TYR A 241 -6.01 -9.79 1.95
CA TYR A 241 -6.63 -10.30 3.17
C TYR A 241 -6.51 -9.31 4.31
N VAL A 242 -7.33 -9.50 5.33
CA VAL A 242 -7.28 -8.81 6.61
C VAL A 242 -7.06 -9.84 7.72
N VAL A 243 -6.21 -9.47 8.67
CA VAL A 243 -6.02 -10.19 9.93
C VAL A 243 -6.45 -9.27 11.05
N ALA A 244 -7.39 -9.71 11.87
CA ALA A 244 -7.89 -8.93 13.00
C ALA A 244 -8.44 -9.84 14.09
N PRO A 245 -8.45 -9.41 15.37
CA PRO A 245 -9.09 -10.13 16.46
C PRO A 245 -10.53 -10.55 16.12
N PRO A 246 -11.05 -11.65 16.68
CA PRO A 246 -12.33 -12.23 16.27
C PRO A 246 -13.52 -11.25 16.25
N ALA A 247 -13.58 -10.34 17.22
CA ALA A 247 -14.64 -9.33 17.29
C ALA A 247 -14.58 -8.33 16.12
N LEU A 248 -13.39 -7.85 15.77
CA LEU A 248 -13.20 -6.93 14.63
C LEU A 248 -13.39 -7.64 13.30
N SER A 249 -12.88 -8.88 13.18
CA SER A 249 -13.10 -9.72 12.01
C SER A 249 -14.58 -9.98 11.76
N ALA A 250 -15.40 -10.17 12.80
CA ALA A 250 -16.84 -10.34 12.67
C ALA A 250 -17.52 -9.11 12.05
N GLU A 251 -17.20 -7.90 12.50
CA GLU A 251 -17.77 -6.67 11.96
C GLU A 251 -17.28 -6.39 10.52
N LEU A 252 -15.98 -6.61 10.24
CA LEU A 252 -15.44 -6.54 8.89
C LEU A 252 -16.21 -7.45 7.92
N ARG A 253 -16.46 -8.71 8.34
CA ARG A 253 -17.15 -9.73 7.53
C ARG A 253 -18.60 -9.34 7.22
N LYS A 254 -19.30 -8.69 8.15
CA LYS A 254 -20.67 -8.18 7.91
C LYS A 254 -20.72 -7.13 6.80
N VAL A 255 -19.68 -6.31 6.65
CA VAL A 255 -19.58 -5.38 5.52
C VAL A 255 -19.16 -6.13 4.26
N HIS A 256 -18.08 -6.90 4.33
CA HIS A 256 -17.50 -7.64 3.20
C HIS A 256 -18.53 -8.51 2.47
N GLN A 257 -19.38 -9.23 3.22
CA GLN A 257 -20.37 -10.15 2.66
C GLN A 257 -21.37 -9.47 1.73
N TYR A 258 -21.60 -8.16 1.88
CA TYR A 258 -22.52 -7.38 1.04
C TYR A 258 -21.81 -6.47 0.04
N VAL A 259 -20.50 -6.29 0.16
CA VAL A 259 -19.69 -5.56 -0.83
C VAL A 259 -19.31 -6.46 -2.01
N SER A 260 -18.92 -7.71 -1.73
CA SER A 260 -18.54 -8.66 -2.79
C SER A 260 -18.92 -10.11 -2.54
N PHE A 261 -19.39 -10.42 -1.33
CA PHE A 261 -19.66 -11.77 -0.84
C PHE A 261 -18.45 -12.69 -0.73
N CYS A 262 -17.65 -12.88 -1.78
CA CYS A 262 -16.42 -13.67 -1.73
C CYS A 262 -15.41 -13.20 -2.79
N GLY A 263 -14.15 -13.65 -2.65
CA GLY A 263 -13.12 -13.50 -3.67
C GLY A 263 -13.22 -14.53 -4.80
N VAL A 264 -12.37 -14.37 -5.82
CA VAL A 264 -12.30 -15.30 -6.97
C VAL A 264 -11.72 -16.64 -6.53
N THR A 265 -12.54 -17.69 -6.55
CA THR A 265 -12.23 -19.02 -6.00
C THR A 265 -10.94 -19.67 -6.54
N PRO A 266 -10.70 -19.78 -7.86
CA PRO A 266 -9.53 -20.49 -8.35
C PRO A 266 -8.22 -19.73 -8.04
N LEU A 267 -8.28 -18.39 -7.94
CA LEU A 267 -7.15 -17.58 -7.48
C LEU A 267 -6.77 -17.93 -6.04
N GLN A 268 -7.76 -18.11 -5.16
CA GLN A 268 -7.50 -18.42 -3.76
C GLN A 268 -6.86 -19.81 -3.58
N HIS A 269 -7.32 -20.80 -4.33
CA HIS A 269 -6.70 -22.12 -4.32
C HIS A 269 -5.26 -22.08 -4.85
N ALA A 270 -5.02 -21.39 -5.97
CA ALA A 270 -3.67 -21.25 -6.53
C ALA A 270 -2.69 -20.56 -5.57
N LEU A 271 -3.16 -19.54 -4.85
CA LEU A 271 -2.38 -18.86 -3.82
C LEU A 271 -2.06 -19.80 -2.65
N ALA A 272 -3.02 -20.63 -2.22
CA ALA A 272 -2.80 -21.62 -1.16
C ALA A 272 -1.74 -22.66 -1.58
N ASP A 273 -1.86 -23.22 -2.78
CA ASP A 273 -0.88 -24.16 -3.36
C ASP A 273 0.52 -23.54 -3.41
N PHE A 274 0.63 -22.31 -3.95
CA PHE A 274 1.92 -21.64 -4.10
C PHE A 274 2.55 -21.28 -2.76
N MET A 275 1.76 -20.81 -1.78
CA MET A 275 2.25 -20.51 -0.43
C MET A 275 2.77 -21.75 0.28
N ALA A 276 2.11 -22.89 0.09
CA ALA A 276 2.53 -24.16 0.65
C ALA A 276 3.80 -24.70 -0.02
N ALA A 277 3.89 -24.56 -1.35
CA ALA A 277 5.00 -25.09 -2.13
C ALA A 277 6.26 -24.22 -2.09
N CYS A 278 6.11 -22.89 -1.99
CA CYS A 278 7.19 -21.90 -2.03
C CYS A 278 7.12 -20.91 -0.84
N PRO A 279 7.13 -21.39 0.41
CA PRO A 279 7.02 -20.52 1.59
C PRO A 279 8.15 -19.48 1.70
N GLU A 280 9.33 -19.79 1.16
CA GLU A 280 10.52 -18.94 1.14
C GLU A 280 10.41 -17.71 0.22
N HIS A 281 9.49 -17.72 -0.76
CA HIS A 281 9.38 -16.66 -1.76
C HIS A 281 9.29 -15.26 -1.13
N VAL A 282 8.53 -15.11 -0.04
CA VAL A 282 8.37 -13.82 0.65
C VAL A 282 9.66 -13.31 1.29
N SER A 283 10.58 -14.20 1.66
CA SER A 283 11.88 -13.85 2.24
C SER A 283 12.91 -13.45 1.18
N GLU A 284 12.67 -13.76 -0.10
CA GLU A 284 13.53 -13.39 -1.23
C GLU A 284 13.19 -12.00 -1.80
N LEU A 285 11.95 -11.53 -1.60
CA LEU A 285 11.45 -10.25 -2.10
C LEU A 285 12.29 -9.03 -1.67
N PRO A 286 12.79 -8.92 -0.41
CA PRO A 286 13.69 -7.84 -0.01
C PRO A 286 14.89 -7.68 -0.93
N ALA A 287 15.66 -8.76 -1.11
CA ALA A 287 16.88 -8.73 -1.92
C ALA A 287 16.57 -8.47 -3.41
N PHE A 288 15.50 -9.09 -3.93
CA PHE A 288 15.06 -8.89 -5.31
C PHE A 288 14.74 -7.43 -5.63
N TYR A 289 13.96 -6.75 -4.77
CA TYR A 289 13.61 -5.35 -4.99
C TYR A 289 14.72 -4.38 -4.59
N GLN A 290 15.55 -4.72 -3.61
CA GLN A 290 16.73 -3.93 -3.25
C GLN A 290 17.68 -3.83 -4.44
N ALA A 291 17.96 -4.93 -5.14
CA ALA A 291 18.80 -4.90 -6.34
C ALA A 291 18.25 -3.96 -7.42
N LYS A 292 16.91 -3.91 -7.60
CA LYS A 292 16.25 -2.98 -8.54
C LYS A 292 16.31 -1.53 -8.07
N ARG A 293 16.10 -1.28 -6.78
CA ARG A 293 16.26 0.04 -6.16
C ARG A 293 17.68 0.57 -6.39
N ASP A 294 18.67 -0.25 -6.06
CA ASP A 294 20.08 0.09 -6.14
C ASP A 294 20.47 0.34 -7.59
N LEU A 295 20.09 -0.54 -8.52
CA LEU A 295 20.28 -0.31 -9.95
C LEU A 295 19.69 1.03 -10.41
N PHE A 296 18.42 1.33 -10.08
CA PHE A 296 17.79 2.57 -10.50
C PHE A 296 18.47 3.81 -9.91
N CYS A 297 18.81 3.77 -8.62
CA CYS A 297 19.50 4.86 -7.93
C CYS A 297 20.92 5.07 -8.46
N ASP A 298 21.67 3.99 -8.71
CA ASP A 298 23.04 4.05 -9.22
C ASP A 298 23.07 4.58 -10.65
N LEU A 299 22.09 4.19 -11.48
CA LEU A 299 21.95 4.76 -12.82
C LEU A 299 21.62 6.25 -12.76
N LEU A 300 20.80 6.71 -11.82
CA LEU A 300 20.50 8.13 -11.65
C LEU A 300 21.61 8.93 -10.95
N ALA A 301 22.64 8.26 -10.40
CA ALA A 301 23.74 8.94 -9.75
C ALA A 301 24.46 9.90 -10.71
N GLY A 302 24.72 11.11 -10.25
CA GLY A 302 25.31 12.19 -11.06
C GLY A 302 24.35 12.89 -12.01
N SER A 303 23.06 12.54 -12.03
CA SER A 303 22.02 13.41 -12.60
C SER A 303 21.78 14.64 -11.70
N ARG A 304 20.95 15.58 -12.17
CA ARG A 304 20.53 16.73 -11.36
C ARG A 304 19.41 16.40 -10.36
N PHE A 305 18.88 15.17 -10.35
CA PHE A 305 18.00 14.72 -9.28
C PHE A 305 18.79 14.42 -8.02
N THR A 306 18.22 14.75 -6.86
CA THR A 306 18.78 14.31 -5.57
C THR A 306 17.82 13.37 -4.87
N PHE A 307 18.33 12.38 -4.16
CA PHE A 307 17.51 11.36 -3.51
C PHE A 307 18.27 10.66 -2.38
N THR A 308 17.51 10.16 -1.41
CA THR A 308 17.97 9.15 -0.46
C THR A 308 17.37 7.82 -0.87
N ARG A 309 18.17 6.75 -0.95
CA ARG A 309 17.65 5.42 -1.28
C ARG A 309 16.51 5.06 -0.33
N THR A 310 15.37 4.70 -0.90
CA THR A 310 14.19 4.34 -0.09
C THR A 310 14.51 3.15 0.83
N PRO A 311 14.08 3.14 2.10
CA PRO A 311 14.24 1.98 2.97
C PRO A 311 13.18 0.89 2.74
N GLY A 312 12.12 1.16 1.99
CA GLY A 312 11.09 0.17 1.69
C GLY A 312 10.15 0.55 0.54
N THR A 313 9.17 -0.32 0.29
CA THR A 313 8.33 -0.32 -0.93
C THR A 313 9.15 -0.45 -2.21
N TYR A 314 8.50 -0.40 -3.37
CA TYR A 314 9.16 -0.32 -4.68
C TYR A 314 9.12 1.09 -5.31
N PHE A 315 9.03 2.13 -4.47
CA PHE A 315 8.96 3.53 -4.88
C PHE A 315 10.17 4.32 -4.41
N GLN A 316 10.73 5.13 -5.31
CA GLN A 316 11.84 6.04 -5.02
C GLN A 316 11.37 7.49 -5.18
N LEU A 317 11.52 8.29 -4.13
CA LEU A 317 11.34 9.74 -4.23
C LEU A 317 12.61 10.38 -4.78
N ALA A 318 12.44 11.35 -5.68
CA ALA A 318 13.53 12.14 -6.24
C ALA A 318 13.16 13.62 -6.18
N ASP A 319 14.08 14.41 -5.67
CA ASP A 319 13.99 15.87 -5.63
C ASP A 319 14.50 16.46 -6.94
N TYR A 320 13.70 17.36 -7.53
CA TYR A 320 13.95 17.99 -8.83
C TYR A 320 14.30 19.48 -8.73
N ALA A 321 14.58 20.02 -7.54
CA ALA A 321 14.81 21.46 -7.33
C ALA A 321 15.94 22.03 -8.21
N ALA A 322 16.96 21.25 -8.56
CA ALA A 322 18.05 21.67 -9.45
C ALA A 322 17.73 21.56 -10.97
N ILE A 323 16.52 21.11 -11.31
CA ILE A 323 16.09 20.82 -12.69
C ILE A 323 15.08 21.87 -13.18
N ARG A 324 13.93 21.96 -12.50
CA ARG A 324 12.82 22.89 -12.81
C ARG A 324 12.24 23.47 -11.52
N PRO A 325 13.01 24.28 -10.78
CA PRO A 325 12.53 24.87 -9.51
C PRO A 325 11.33 25.80 -9.69
N ASP A 326 11.15 26.31 -10.90
CA ASP A 326 10.06 27.18 -11.36
C ASP A 326 8.72 26.45 -11.49
N LEU A 327 8.72 25.12 -11.50
CA LEU A 327 7.52 24.29 -11.64
C LEU A 327 7.14 23.59 -10.33
N ASP A 328 5.83 23.45 -10.10
CA ASP A 328 5.31 22.49 -9.13
C ASP A 328 5.46 21.04 -9.64
N ASP A 329 5.25 20.07 -8.76
CA ASP A 329 5.56 18.67 -9.04
C ASP A 329 4.60 18.05 -10.05
N VAL A 330 3.35 18.55 -10.12
CA VAL A 330 2.37 18.17 -11.14
C VAL A 330 2.86 18.61 -12.52
N ALA A 331 3.29 19.86 -12.66
CA ALA A 331 3.84 20.39 -13.90
C ALA A 331 5.15 19.69 -14.27
N VAL A 332 6.04 19.39 -13.31
CA VAL A 332 7.25 18.60 -13.57
C VAL A 332 6.92 17.17 -14.01
N ALA A 333 5.99 16.49 -13.36
CA ALA A 333 5.61 15.12 -13.77
C ALA A 333 5.06 15.09 -15.20
N GLN A 334 4.26 16.09 -15.59
CA GLN A 334 3.77 16.23 -16.95
C GLN A 334 4.89 16.58 -17.94
N TRP A 335 5.79 17.48 -17.58
CA TRP A 335 6.94 17.89 -18.40
C TRP A 335 7.91 16.72 -18.62
N LEU A 336 8.26 15.97 -17.58
CA LEU A 336 9.06 14.74 -17.69
C LEU A 336 8.41 13.73 -18.64
N THR A 337 7.08 13.60 -18.58
CA THR A 337 6.35 12.66 -19.43
C THR A 337 6.38 13.10 -20.91
N ARG A 338 6.11 14.38 -21.19
CA ARG A 338 6.00 14.90 -22.56
C ARG A 338 7.35 15.13 -23.23
N GLU A 339 8.28 15.76 -22.52
CA GLU A 339 9.55 16.24 -23.10
C GLU A 339 10.68 15.23 -22.96
N HIS A 340 10.67 14.43 -21.88
CA HIS A 340 11.72 13.45 -21.58
C HIS A 340 11.25 12.01 -21.66
N GLY A 341 9.97 11.77 -21.97
CA GLY A 341 9.43 10.44 -22.19
C GLY A 341 9.53 9.51 -20.98
N VAL A 342 9.46 10.04 -19.75
CA VAL A 342 9.42 9.25 -18.51
C VAL A 342 8.32 9.78 -17.60
N ALA A 343 7.32 8.94 -17.31
CA ALA A 343 6.23 9.33 -16.42
C ALA A 343 6.56 9.07 -14.95
N ALA A 344 6.30 10.07 -14.10
CA ALA A 344 6.42 10.01 -12.65
C ALA A 344 5.06 10.32 -11.99
N ILE A 345 4.99 10.22 -10.66
CA ILE A 345 3.83 10.72 -9.89
C ILE A 345 4.26 11.93 -9.06
N PRO A 346 3.54 13.07 -9.12
CA PRO A 346 3.73 14.17 -8.17
C PRO A 346 3.44 13.71 -6.75
N VAL A 347 4.23 14.11 -5.75
CA VAL A 347 3.98 13.72 -4.34
C VAL A 347 2.85 14.53 -3.72
N SER A 348 2.66 15.78 -4.16
CA SER A 348 1.65 16.72 -3.65
C SER A 348 0.22 16.20 -3.68
N VAL A 349 -0.10 15.35 -4.66
CA VAL A 349 -1.44 14.74 -4.84
C VAL A 349 -1.80 13.74 -3.74
N PHE A 350 -0.84 13.35 -2.91
CA PHE A 350 -1.04 12.49 -1.76
C PHE A 350 -1.28 13.28 -0.47
N SER A 351 -1.37 14.61 -0.52
CA SER A 351 -1.55 15.45 0.67
C SER A 351 -2.77 16.34 0.54
N GLU A 352 -3.52 16.55 1.64
CA GLU A 352 -4.61 17.53 1.69
C GLU A 352 -4.05 18.95 1.48
N ARG A 353 -2.91 19.22 2.11
CA ARG A 353 -2.22 20.52 2.07
C ARG A 353 -0.75 20.31 1.73
N PRO A 354 -0.40 20.20 0.44
CA PRO A 354 0.98 20.01 0.04
C PRO A 354 1.82 21.24 0.40
N ASP A 355 3.07 21.01 0.80
CA ASP A 355 4.02 22.11 0.99
C ASP A 355 4.44 22.67 -0.38
N PRO A 356 4.18 23.97 -0.68
CA PRO A 356 4.57 24.57 -1.95
C PRO A 356 6.08 24.66 -2.15
N ALA A 357 6.91 24.42 -1.13
CA ALA A 357 8.37 24.32 -1.25
C ALA A 357 8.84 22.89 -1.57
N GLN A 358 7.99 21.87 -1.41
CA GLN A 358 8.34 20.49 -1.73
C GLN A 358 8.55 20.33 -3.23
N ARG A 359 9.66 19.70 -3.62
CA ARG A 359 10.05 19.48 -5.02
C ARG A 359 10.28 17.99 -5.28
N LEU A 360 9.33 17.14 -4.87
CA LEU A 360 9.47 15.68 -4.97
C LEU A 360 8.55 15.08 -6.02
N VAL A 361 9.11 14.17 -6.82
CA VAL A 361 8.35 13.22 -7.65
C VAL A 361 8.66 11.79 -7.21
N ARG A 362 7.71 10.89 -7.42
CA ARG A 362 7.83 9.46 -7.11
C ARG A 362 7.98 8.64 -8.37
N PHE A 363 9.04 7.84 -8.43
CA PHE A 363 9.27 6.82 -9.46
C PHE A 363 9.02 5.41 -8.91
N CYS A 364 8.47 4.53 -9.74
CA CYS A 364 8.29 3.11 -9.44
C CYS A 364 9.42 2.29 -10.08
N PHE A 365 10.26 1.65 -9.27
CA PHE A 365 11.37 0.80 -9.75
C PHE A 365 11.00 -0.69 -9.81
N ALA A 366 9.73 -1.05 -9.60
CA ALA A 366 9.21 -2.38 -9.90
C ALA A 366 9.14 -2.59 -11.42
N LYS A 367 10.29 -2.63 -12.08
CA LYS A 367 10.40 -2.83 -13.52
C LYS A 367 11.49 -3.83 -13.89
N ARG A 368 11.48 -4.30 -15.12
CA ARG A 368 12.58 -5.02 -15.77
C ARG A 368 13.79 -4.11 -15.82
N GLU A 369 14.99 -4.69 -15.77
CA GLU A 369 16.24 -3.92 -15.76
C GLU A 369 16.38 -3.04 -17.00
N ASP A 370 16.04 -3.55 -18.18
CA ASP A 370 16.10 -2.76 -19.42
C ASP A 370 15.20 -1.52 -19.37
N THR A 371 14.01 -1.65 -18.78
CA THR A 371 13.09 -0.52 -18.57
C THR A 371 13.72 0.52 -17.64
N LEU A 372 14.38 0.09 -16.56
CA LEU A 372 15.07 1.00 -15.63
C LEU A 372 16.26 1.70 -16.29
N ARG A 373 17.05 0.99 -17.10
CA ARG A 373 18.19 1.55 -17.85
C ARG A 373 17.75 2.61 -18.84
N GLN A 374 16.73 2.32 -19.65
CA GLN A 374 16.18 3.28 -20.62
C GLN A 374 15.57 4.51 -19.94
N ALA A 375 14.85 4.32 -18.82
CA ALA A 375 14.29 5.44 -18.08
C ALA A 375 15.40 6.32 -17.46
N ALA A 376 16.42 5.70 -16.85
CA ALA A 376 17.51 6.44 -16.24
C ALA A 376 18.36 7.19 -17.29
N GLU A 377 18.60 6.59 -18.46
CA GLU A 377 19.28 7.29 -19.57
C GLU A 377 18.56 8.60 -19.94
N ARG A 378 17.22 8.55 -20.11
CA ARG A 378 16.40 9.73 -20.41
C ARG A 378 16.42 10.75 -19.28
N LEU A 379 16.35 10.30 -18.02
CA LEU A 379 16.35 11.18 -16.85
C LEU A 379 17.72 11.84 -16.60
N ARG A 380 18.84 11.17 -16.89
CA ARG A 380 20.20 11.72 -16.76
C ARG A 380 20.53 12.77 -17.82
N ALA A 381 19.87 12.71 -18.97
CA ALA A 381 20.03 13.70 -20.03
C ALA A 381 19.41 15.06 -19.67
N ILE A 382 18.70 15.13 -18.54
CA ILE A 382 18.16 16.35 -17.94
C ILE A 382 19.24 17.02 -17.09
#